data_AF-A0A1S9T956-F1
#
_entry.id   AF-A0A1S9T956-F1
#
_cell.length_a   1.000
_cell.length_b   1.000
_cell.length_c   1.000
_cell.angle_alpha   90.00
_cell.angle_beta   90.00
_cell.angle_gamma   90.00
#
_symmetry.space_group_name_H-M   'P 1'
#
loop_
_entity.id
_entity.type
_entity.pdbx_description
1 polymer ?
#
loop_
_entity_poly.entity_id
_entity_poly.type
_entity_poly.pdbx_seq_one_letter_code
_entity_poly.pdbx_strand_id
1 'polypeptide(L)' 'MIHQYELNFSVMYSGKVTDSQSTIIPAQSLEEASEKLQSEVKRRLGKCSIKVISASLFVSEEVQYTVLQK' A
#
# COMPACT_ATOMS: atom_id res chain seq x y z
N MET A 1 -1.29 -5.85 -17.72
CA MET A 1 -1.33 -7.12 -16.94
C MET A 1 -1.67 -6.75 -15.51
N ILE A 2 -2.51 -7.51 -14.82
CA ILE A 2 -2.81 -7.24 -13.41
C ILE A 2 -1.81 -8.03 -12.57
N HIS A 3 -1.13 -7.34 -11.66
CA HIS A 3 -0.21 -7.92 -10.70
C HIS A 3 -0.73 -7.74 -9.28
N GLN A 4 -0.12 -8.43 -8.32
CA GLN A 4 -0.39 -8.26 -6.90
C GLN A 4 0.73 -7.44 -6.25
N TYR A 5 0.37 -6.32 -5.63
CA TYR A 5 1.30 -5.47 -4.89
C TYR A 5 1.06 -5.58 -3.39
N GLU A 6 2.05 -6.00 -2.63
CA GLU A 6 2.04 -5.84 -1.18
C GLU A 6 2.50 -4.44 -0.81
N LEU A 7 1.67 -3.69 -0.10
CA LEU A 7 2.02 -2.39 0.45
C LEU A 7 2.11 -2.52 1.97
N ASN A 8 3.28 -2.23 2.53
CA ASN A 8 3.46 -2.03 3.95
C ASN A 8 3.32 -0.54 4.26
N PHE A 9 2.44 -0.18 5.19
CA PHE A 9 2.12 1.21 5.47
C PHE A 9 1.68 1.44 6.92
N SER A 10 1.77 2.69 7.35
CA SER A 10 1.15 3.19 8.58
C SER A 10 0.19 4.32 8.22
N VAL A 11 -0.84 4.51 9.05
CA VAL A 11 -1.80 5.60 8.90
C VAL A 11 -1.65 6.56 10.06
N MET A 12 -1.66 7.85 9.76
CA MET A 12 -1.76 8.90 10.76
C MET A 12 -3.16 9.51 10.72
N TYR A 13 -3.87 9.43 11.84
CA TYR A 13 -5.18 10.05 12.00
C TYR A 13 -5.33 10.53 13.46
N SER A 14 -6.01 11.66 13.65
CA SER A 14 -6.23 12.26 14.98
C SER A 14 -4.95 12.47 15.80
N GLY A 15 -3.84 12.78 15.13
CA GLY A 15 -2.52 12.99 15.76
C GLY A 15 -1.81 11.73 16.24
N LYS A 16 -2.36 10.54 15.99
CA LYS A 16 -1.75 9.24 16.32
C LYS A 16 -1.29 8.54 15.05
N VAL A 17 -0.19 7.80 15.15
CA VAL A 17 0.34 6.93 14.09
C VAL A 17 0.02 5.49 14.47
N THR A 18 -0.55 4.73 13.53
CA THR A 18 -0.75 3.30 13.72
C THR A 18 0.56 2.54 13.57
N ASP A 19 0.59 1.34 14.13
CA ASP A 19 1.61 0.37 13.77
C ASP A 19 1.61 0.10 12.26
N SER A 20 2.73 -0.46 11.78
CA SER A 20 2.86 -0.91 10.40
C SER A 20 1.90 -2.07 10.14
N GLN A 21 1.24 -2.02 8.99
CA GLN A 21 0.35 -3.06 8.50
C GLN A 21 0.60 -3.28 7.01
N SER A 22 0.32 -4.48 6.51
CA SER A 22 0.42 -4.78 5.08
C SER A 22 -0.91 -5.19 4.47
N THR A 23 -1.03 -4.95 3.17
CA THR A 23 -2.17 -5.42 2.38
C THR A 23 -1.73 -5.71 0.95
N ILE A 24 -2.41 -6.66 0.30
CA ILE A 24 -2.16 -7.02 -1.10
C ILE A 24 -3.24 -6.38 -1.97
N ILE A 25 -2.82 -5.59 -2.95
CA ILE A 25 -3.71 -4.87 -3.87
C ILE A 25 -3.43 -5.32 -5.31
N PRO A 26 -4.42 -5.90 -6.00
CA PRO A 26 -4.33 -6.15 -7.43
C PRO A 26 -4.36 -4.84 -8.22
N ALA A 27 -3.36 -4.59 -9.05
CA ALA A 27 -3.24 -3.39 -9.87
C ALA A 27 -2.36 -3.61 -11.11
N GLN A 28 -2.45 -2.71 -12.08
CA GLN A 28 -1.60 -2.69 -13.26
C GLN A 28 -0.25 -2.00 -12.99
N SER A 29 -0.18 -1.17 -11.94
CA SER A 29 1.03 -0.47 -11.53
C SER A 29 1.07 -0.25 -10.01
N LEU A 30 2.25 0.09 -9.48
CA LEU A 30 2.39 0.49 -8.07
C LEU A 30 1.63 1.78 -7.75
N GLU A 31 1.55 2.69 -8.72
CA GLU A 31 0.81 3.95 -8.58
C GLU A 31 -0.69 3.68 -8.40
N GLU A 32 -1.28 2.86 -9.27
CA GLU A 32 -2.68 2.46 -9.15
C GLU A 32 -2.95 1.70 -7.83
N ALA A 33 -2.03 0.82 -7.41
CA ALA A 33 -2.14 0.16 -6.10
C ALA A 33 -2.13 1.17 -4.93
N SER A 34 -1.29 2.19 -5.03
CA SER A 34 -1.16 3.25 -4.02
C SER A 34 -2.41 4.14 -3.98
N GLU A 35 -2.99 4.49 -5.13
CA GLU A 35 -4.23 5.25 -5.23
C GLU A 35 -5.42 4.47 -4.65
N LYS A 36 -5.50 3.16 -4.91
CA LYS A 36 -6.50 2.27 -4.31
C LYS A 36 -6.35 2.22 -2.79
N LEU A 37 -5.13 2.08 -2.27
CA LEU A 37 -4.85 2.13 -0.84
C LEU A 37 -5.31 3.46 -0.23
N GLN A 38 -4.93 4.58 -0.86
CA GLN A 38 -5.30 5.92 -0.40
C GLN A 38 -6.82 6.11 -0.34
N SER A 39 -7.52 5.68 -1.39
CA SER A 39 -8.97 5.78 -1.48
C SER A 39 -9.67 4.96 -0.39
N GLU A 40 -9.22 3.73 -0.14
CA GLU A 40 -9.84 2.85 0.85
C GLU A 40 -9.59 3.33 2.29
N VAL A 41 -8.36 3.75 2.60
CA VAL A 41 -8.03 4.27 3.94
C VAL A 41 -8.79 5.57 4.20
N LYS A 42 -8.88 6.48 3.21
CA LYS A 42 -9.67 7.71 3.31
C LYS A 42 -11.16 7.43 3.46
N ARG A 43 -11.69 6.42 2.75
CA ARG A 43 -13.09 5.98 2.87
C ARG A 43 -13.41 5.50 4.28
N ARG A 44 -12.48 4.81 4.95
CA ARG A 44 -12.68 4.26 6.30
C ARG A 44 -12.44 5.27 7.43
N LEU A 45 -11.42 6.12 7.28
CA LEU A 45 -10.92 6.97 8.37
C LEU A 45 -11.12 8.48 8.15
N GLY A 46 -11.59 8.88 6.97
CA GLY A 46 -11.80 10.28 6.63
C GLY A 46 -10.48 11.04 6.47
N LYS A 47 -10.29 12.11 7.26
CA LYS A 47 -9.09 12.97 7.17
C LYS A 47 -7.90 12.28 7.85
N CYS A 48 -7.06 11.64 7.04
CA CYS A 48 -5.84 10.95 7.47
C CYS A 48 -4.72 11.16 6.45
N SER A 49 -3.49 10.81 6.85
CA SER A 49 -2.35 10.65 5.95
C SER A 49 -1.80 9.23 6.02
N ILE A 50 -1.20 8.79 4.92
CA ILE A 50 -0.68 7.43 4.77
C ILE A 50 0.80 7.53 4.49
N LYS A 51 1.59 6.73 5.21
CA LYS A 51 3.02 6.55 4.95
C LYS A 51 3.23 5.14 4.45
N VAL A 52 3.57 4.99 3.18
CA VAL A 52 4.03 3.72 2.62
C VAL A 52 5.50 3.54 3.04
N ILE A 53 5.80 2.41 3.68
CA ILE A 53 7.13 2.06 4.21
C ILE A 53 7.88 1.22 3.18
N SER A 54 7.19 0.25 2.58
CA SER A 54 7.73 -0.56 1.49
C SER A 54 6.60 -1.01 0.58
N ALA A 55 6.98 -1.35 -0.64
CA ALA A 55 6.11 -1.97 -1.62
C ALA A 55 6.84 -3.16 -2.24
N SER A 56 6.11 -4.23 -2.51
CA SER A 56 6.63 -5.41 -3.17
C SER A 56 5.68 -5.88 -4.26
N LEU A 57 6.24 -6.38 -5.36
CA LEU A 57 5.49 -6.97 -6.47
C LEU A 57 5.57 -8.50 -6.38
N PHE A 58 4.42 -9.17 -6.31
CA PHE A 58 4.32 -10.61 -6.49
C PHE A 58 4.09 -10.94 -7.96
N VAL A 59 5.03 -11.69 -8.55
CA VAL A 59 4.93 -12.19 -9.94
C VAL A 59 4.41 -13.64 -9.95
N SER A 60 4.71 -14.40 -8.91
CA SER A 60 4.18 -15.75 -8.62
C SER A 60 4.19 -15.99 -7.11
N GLU A 61 3.66 -17.12 -6.64
CA GLU A 61 3.63 -17.49 -5.21
C GLU A 61 5.02 -17.49 -4.54
N GLU A 62 6.09 -17.70 -5.32
CA GLU A 62 7.45 -17.87 -4.81
C GLU A 62 8.37 -16.68 -5.13
N VAL A 63 7.93 -15.74 -5.97
CA VAL A 63 8.79 -14.64 -6.48
C VAL A 63 8.22 -13.28 -6.12
N GLN A 64 8.94 -12.58 -5.25
CA GLN A 64 8.63 -11.24 -4.76
C GLN A 64 9.80 -10.28 -5.06
N TYR A 65 9.49 -9.09 -5.56
CA TYR A 65 10.46 -8.02 -5.78
C TYR A 65 10.15 -6.81 -4.91
N THR A 66 11.11 -6.34 -4.13
CA THR A 66 11.01 -5.05 -3.44
C THR A 66 11.06 -3.91 -4.45
N VAL A 67 10.05 -3.06 -4.44
CA VAL A 67 10.00 -1.85 -5.25
C VAL A 67 10.64 -0.70 -4.47
N LEU A 68 11.76 -0.20 -4.98
CA LEU A 68 12.43 0.96 -4.41
C LEU A 68 11.73 2.24 -4.89
N GLN A 69 11.23 3.06 -3.97
CA GLN A 69 10.77 4.41 -4.30
C GLN A 69 12.00 5.30 -4.50
N LYS A 70 12.08 5.96 -5.67
CA LYS A 70 13.12 6.94 -6.03
C LYS A 70 12.82 8.30 -5.43
#